data_AF-W7RR26-F1
#
_entry.id   AF-W7RR26-F1
#
_cell.length_a   1.000
_cell.length_b   1.000
_cell.length_c   1.000
_cell.angle_alpha   90.00
_cell.angle_beta   90.00
_cell.angle_gamma   90.00
#
_symmetry.space_group_name_H-M   'P 1'
#
loop_
_entity.id
_entity.type
_entity.pdbx_description
1 polymer ?
#
loop_
_entity_poly.entity_id
_entity_poly.type
_entity_poly.pdbx_seq_one_letter_code
_entity_poly.pdbx_strand_id
1 'polypeptide(L)'
;MKKEMGALLLLSAILFSGCHSDQKENPTEEKTFKKAYSPTHADATLMGSSANKEVKLYKKGDGVKLEFNGKMKDFNWNNPDDTRTESQVFYIDMTDDGDEEAVIILQTGRGTGLDNYDIHVVDQDLQEIKVPHYEEIVAQHMESNVVKKDFETLNITGRAFGKEYHFDYKIDPELEIQQDQLGFGAITIYYIENQRIKLTLAASVFPINVADFHITYTFDHTKNEFMVDQIEVEPIQQ
;
A
#
# COMPACT_ATOMS: atom_id res chain seq x y z
N MET A 1 -16.83 70.24 0.57
CA MET A 1 -18.18 69.63 0.38
C MET A 1 -18.30 68.43 1.31
N LYS A 2 -19.33 68.46 2.18
CA LYS A 2 -19.97 67.39 3.01
C LYS A 2 -19.06 66.29 3.61
N LYS A 3 -18.63 66.36 4.87
CA LYS A 3 -19.33 66.22 6.20
C LYS A 3 -19.54 64.76 6.63
N GLU A 4 -18.87 64.42 7.73
CA GLU A 4 -19.20 63.36 8.69
C GLU A 4 -20.57 63.58 9.36
N MET A 5 -21.13 62.50 9.91
CA MET A 5 -22.05 62.35 11.06
C MET A 5 -22.51 60.88 11.04
N GLY A 6 -22.71 60.10 12.11
CA GLY A 6 -22.77 60.23 13.57
C GLY A 6 -23.24 58.83 14.07
N ALA A 7 -22.80 58.31 15.23
CA ALA A 7 -23.52 58.33 16.52
C ALA A 7 -24.97 57.79 16.44
N LEU A 8 -25.57 57.00 17.34
CA LEU A 8 -25.30 56.47 18.67
C LEU A 8 -26.46 55.48 18.98
N LEU A 9 -26.21 54.49 19.86
CA LEU A 9 -27.10 53.78 20.82
C LEU A 9 -28.64 53.75 20.64
N LEU A 10 -29.23 52.58 20.94
CA LEU A 10 -30.37 52.48 21.89
C LEU A 10 -30.47 51.06 22.49
N LEU A 11 -30.30 50.98 23.82
CA LEU A 11 -30.78 49.88 24.66
C LEU A 11 -32.31 49.98 24.79
N SER A 12 -32.99 48.84 24.81
CA SER A 12 -34.33 48.76 25.41
C SER A 12 -34.47 47.42 26.16
N ALA A 13 -34.35 47.50 27.48
CA ALA A 13 -34.88 46.53 28.40
C ALA A 13 -36.39 46.80 28.59
N ILE A 14 -37.21 45.77 28.49
CA ILE A 14 -38.61 45.81 28.95
C ILE A 14 -38.73 44.78 30.06
N LEU A 15 -38.88 45.28 31.28
CA LEU A 15 -39.40 44.53 32.43
C LEU A 15 -40.91 44.80 32.50
N PHE A 16 -41.71 43.74 32.52
CA PHE A 16 -43.05 43.76 33.10
C PHE A 16 -43.14 42.66 34.15
N SER A 17 -43.52 43.08 35.36
CA SER A 17 -43.78 42.23 36.52
C SER A 17 -45.21 41.70 36.50
N GLY A 18 -45.38 40.42 36.84
CA GLY A 18 -46.39 39.92 37.79
C GLY A 18 -47.78 39.52 37.26
N CYS A 19 -48.14 38.24 37.43
CA CYS A 19 -49.24 37.79 38.32
C CYS A 19 -49.30 36.24 38.47
N HIS A 20 -49.10 35.79 39.72
CA HIS A 20 -49.82 34.78 40.53
C HIS A 20 -50.39 33.45 39.94
N SER A 21 -49.97 32.32 40.58
CA SER A 21 -50.63 31.00 40.85
C SER A 21 -51.11 30.16 39.64
N ASP A 22 -50.75 28.88 39.43
CA ASP A 22 -50.74 27.71 40.31
C ASP A 22 -49.73 26.61 39.89
N GLN A 23 -49.42 25.71 40.83
CA GLN A 23 -48.57 24.52 40.65
C GLN A 23 -49.24 23.39 39.83
N LYS A 24 -48.48 22.71 38.94
CA LYS A 24 -48.04 21.28 39.03
C LYS A 24 -47.69 20.66 37.67
N GLU A 25 -46.46 20.14 37.61
CA GLU A 25 -45.91 18.96 36.91
C GLU A 25 -46.36 18.58 35.48
N ASN A 26 -45.40 18.58 34.53
CA ASN A 26 -45.09 17.48 33.59
C ASN A 26 -43.92 17.86 32.63
N PRO A 27 -43.27 16.92 31.91
CA PRO A 27 -41.98 16.33 32.23
C PRO A 27 -40.83 16.87 31.37
N THR A 28 -39.61 16.65 31.85
CA THR A 28 -38.34 16.95 31.19
C THR A 28 -38.27 16.33 29.78
N GLU A 29 -38.29 17.16 28.74
CA GLU A 29 -37.88 16.77 27.39
C GLU A 29 -36.37 16.51 27.38
N GLU A 30 -36.03 15.22 27.37
CA GLU A 30 -34.68 14.74 27.11
C GLU A 30 -34.34 15.03 25.64
N LYS A 31 -33.58 16.11 25.42
CA LYS A 31 -33.00 16.41 24.10
C LYS A 31 -32.09 15.25 23.69
N THR A 32 -32.61 14.36 22.86
CA THR A 32 -31.86 13.29 22.23
C THR A 32 -30.83 13.91 21.29
N PHE A 33 -29.60 14.07 21.76
CA PHE A 33 -28.46 14.26 20.88
C PHE A 33 -28.34 12.98 20.04
N LYS A 34 -28.74 13.06 18.76
CA LYS A 34 -28.36 12.07 17.77
C LYS A 34 -26.84 12.07 17.68
N LYS A 35 -26.20 11.17 18.42
CA LYS A 35 -24.80 10.82 18.26
C LYS A 35 -24.67 10.31 16.83
N ALA A 36 -23.92 11.03 15.99
CA ALA A 36 -23.52 10.51 14.70
C ALA A 36 -22.87 9.15 14.95
N TYR A 37 -23.44 8.11 14.34
CA TYR A 37 -22.99 6.74 14.49
C TYR A 37 -21.67 6.62 13.74
N SER A 38 -20.55 6.84 14.43
CA SER A 38 -19.26 6.38 13.94
C SER A 38 -19.34 4.86 13.89
N PRO A 39 -19.07 4.19 12.76
CA PRO A 39 -19.02 2.75 12.73
C PRO A 39 -17.99 2.31 13.77
N THR A 40 -18.43 1.55 14.76
CA THR A 40 -17.60 1.17 15.90
C THR A 40 -16.47 0.26 15.41
N HIS A 41 -15.22 0.72 15.53
CA HIS A 41 -13.99 -0.06 15.33
C HIS A 41 -13.75 -1.12 16.42
N ALA A 42 -14.81 -1.66 17.02
CA ALA A 42 -14.75 -2.38 18.30
C ALA A 42 -13.80 -3.60 18.26
N ASP A 43 -13.51 -4.14 17.08
CA ASP A 43 -12.69 -5.34 16.88
C ASP A 43 -11.51 -5.12 15.89
N ALA A 44 -11.14 -3.87 15.57
CA ALA A 44 -10.15 -3.58 14.54
C ALA A 44 -9.01 -2.69 15.07
N THR A 45 -7.76 -3.16 14.97
CA THR A 45 -6.57 -2.43 15.45
C THR A 45 -5.96 -1.63 14.30
N LEU A 46 -5.73 -0.33 14.47
CA LEU A 46 -5.11 0.51 13.44
C LEU A 46 -3.68 0.01 13.14
N MET A 47 -3.39 -0.26 11.87
CA MET A 47 -2.09 -0.71 11.39
C MET A 47 -1.28 0.40 10.72
N GLY A 48 -1.97 1.33 10.07
CA GLY A 48 -1.34 2.43 9.35
C GLY A 48 -2.38 3.39 8.80
N SER A 49 -1.93 4.59 8.43
CA SER A 49 -2.77 5.59 7.77
C SER A 49 -1.94 6.44 6.82
N SER A 50 -2.55 6.84 5.72
CA SER A 50 -2.06 7.92 4.87
C SER A 50 -1.79 9.21 5.66
N ALA A 51 -0.91 10.07 5.13
CA ALA A 51 -0.51 11.31 5.81
C ALA A 51 -1.68 12.24 6.12
N ASN A 52 -2.66 12.33 5.21
CA ASN A 52 -3.89 13.11 5.38
C ASN A 52 -5.01 12.35 6.12
N LYS A 53 -4.81 11.05 6.40
CA LYS A 53 -5.74 10.15 7.10
C LYS A 53 -7.03 9.84 6.33
N GLU A 54 -7.07 10.08 5.03
CA GLU A 54 -8.20 9.71 4.16
C GLU A 54 -8.26 8.19 3.95
N VAL A 55 -7.09 7.55 3.99
CA VAL A 55 -6.94 6.08 3.98
C VAL A 55 -6.41 5.62 5.33
N LYS A 56 -7.09 4.65 5.94
CA LYS A 56 -6.66 3.98 7.18
C LYS A 56 -6.81 2.47 7.02
N LEU A 57 -5.79 1.74 7.44
CA LEU A 57 -5.78 0.29 7.42
C LEU A 57 -5.91 -0.24 8.85
N TYR A 58 -6.82 -1.17 9.04
CA TYR A 58 -7.02 -1.84 10.33
C TYR A 58 -6.82 -3.34 10.18
N LYS A 59 -6.23 -3.96 11.20
CA LYS A 59 -6.17 -5.40 11.35
C LYS A 59 -7.53 -5.95 11.76
N LYS A 60 -7.95 -7.06 11.15
CA LYS A 60 -9.20 -7.77 11.50
C LYS A 60 -9.04 -9.27 11.29
N GLY A 61 -8.78 -10.01 12.37
CA GLY A 61 -8.46 -11.44 12.28
C GLY A 61 -7.23 -11.66 11.39
N ASP A 62 -7.32 -12.63 10.48
CA ASP A 62 -6.27 -12.96 9.50
C ASP A 62 -6.26 -12.03 8.26
N GLY A 63 -7.17 -11.06 8.21
CA GLY A 63 -7.27 -10.09 7.12
C GLY A 63 -7.18 -8.66 7.60
N VAL A 64 -7.72 -7.76 6.78
CA VAL A 64 -7.70 -6.32 7.05
C VAL A 64 -9.06 -5.69 6.80
N LYS A 65 -9.28 -4.52 7.39
CA LYS A 65 -10.37 -3.61 7.06
C LYS A 65 -9.75 -2.31 6.57
N LEU A 66 -10.12 -1.89 5.37
CA LEU A 66 -9.73 -0.61 4.81
C LEU A 66 -10.84 0.40 5.05
N GLU A 67 -10.50 1.56 5.60
CA GLU A 67 -11.33 2.76 5.55
C GLU A 67 -10.74 3.70 4.50
N PHE A 68 -11.57 4.10 3.53
CA PHE A 68 -11.19 5.00 2.46
C PHE A 68 -12.28 6.06 2.26
N ASN A 69 -11.96 7.34 2.48
CA ASN A 69 -12.90 8.47 2.38
C ASN A 69 -14.19 8.23 3.20
N GLY A 70 -14.04 7.61 4.37
CA GLY A 70 -15.13 7.24 5.28
C GLY A 70 -15.96 6.01 4.89
N LYS A 71 -15.73 5.41 3.71
CA LYS A 71 -16.27 4.09 3.34
C LYS A 71 -15.39 3.00 3.96
N MET A 72 -15.96 1.82 4.26
CA MET A 72 -15.20 0.70 4.82
C MET A 72 -15.49 -0.61 4.09
N LYS A 73 -14.45 -1.43 3.86
CA LYS A 73 -14.57 -2.79 3.33
C LYS A 73 -13.52 -3.71 3.97
N ASP A 74 -13.90 -4.96 4.19
CA ASP A 74 -12.97 -6.00 4.64
C ASP A 74 -12.29 -6.63 3.42
N PHE A 75 -11.00 -6.94 3.54
CA PHE A 75 -10.20 -7.65 2.56
C PHE A 75 -9.48 -8.83 3.22
N ASN A 76 -9.31 -9.92 2.47
CA ASN A 76 -8.62 -11.13 2.94
C ASN A 76 -7.12 -11.08 2.62
N TRP A 77 -6.51 -9.89 2.62
CA TRP A 77 -5.09 -9.72 2.35
C TRP A 77 -4.26 -10.37 3.44
N ASN A 78 -3.19 -11.04 3.06
CA ASN A 78 -2.29 -11.68 4.01
C ASN A 78 -1.63 -10.63 4.89
N ASN A 79 -1.81 -10.77 6.20
CA ASN A 79 -1.31 -9.82 7.18
C ASN A 79 -0.83 -10.56 8.44
N PRO A 80 0.38 -11.13 8.41
CA PRO A 80 0.89 -11.92 9.52
C PRO A 80 1.09 -11.08 10.78
N ASP A 81 0.96 -11.73 11.95
CA ASP A 81 0.87 -11.05 13.24
C ASP A 81 2.12 -10.25 13.65
N ASP A 82 3.31 -10.72 13.27
CA ASP A 82 4.56 -10.15 13.73
C ASP A 82 5.64 -10.16 12.63
N THR A 83 5.60 -9.15 11.76
CA THR A 83 6.71 -8.84 10.83
C THR A 83 7.63 -7.75 11.37
N ARG A 84 7.23 -7.10 12.47
CA ARG A 84 7.92 -5.95 13.09
C ARG A 84 8.12 -4.75 12.16
N THR A 85 7.38 -4.68 11.07
CA THR A 85 7.41 -3.59 10.10
C THR A 85 6.01 -2.99 10.01
N GLU A 86 5.94 -1.66 10.07
CA GLU A 86 4.68 -0.94 9.94
C GLU A 86 4.15 -1.03 8.50
N SER A 87 2.84 -1.17 8.35
CA SER A 87 2.20 -1.12 7.04
C SER A 87 2.38 0.27 6.42
N GLN A 88 2.70 0.32 5.14
CA GLN A 88 2.75 1.58 4.41
C GLN A 88 1.37 1.81 3.78
N VAL A 89 0.82 3.01 3.99
CA VAL A 89 -0.51 3.37 3.52
C VAL A 89 -0.42 4.74 2.86
N PHE A 90 -0.84 4.82 1.60
CA PHE A 90 -0.81 6.04 0.79
C PHE A 90 -2.21 6.39 0.30
N TYR A 91 -2.39 7.70 0.06
CA TYR A 91 -3.54 8.30 -0.64
C TYR A 91 -2.92 9.09 -1.78
N ILE A 92 -2.99 8.54 -3.00
CA ILE A 92 -2.22 9.03 -4.15
C ILE A 92 -2.89 8.59 -5.45
N ASP A 93 -2.92 9.47 -6.44
CA ASP A 93 -3.37 9.18 -7.81
C ASP A 93 -2.30 8.34 -8.52
N MET A 94 -2.52 7.04 -8.56
CA MET A 94 -1.68 6.04 -9.23
C MET A 94 -2.13 5.74 -10.65
N THR A 95 -3.36 6.11 -11.00
CA THR A 95 -3.96 5.82 -12.30
C THR A 95 -3.88 7.00 -13.27
N ASP A 96 -3.48 8.20 -12.83
CA ASP A 96 -3.42 9.46 -13.59
C ASP A 96 -4.79 9.87 -14.16
N ASP A 97 -5.87 9.53 -13.44
CA ASP A 97 -7.24 9.93 -13.80
C ASP A 97 -7.75 11.14 -13.00
N GLY A 98 -6.95 11.62 -12.03
CA GLY A 98 -7.25 12.75 -11.16
C GLY A 98 -7.97 12.39 -9.86
N ASP A 99 -8.34 11.12 -9.67
CA ASP A 99 -8.86 10.58 -8.43
C ASP A 99 -7.77 9.79 -7.70
N GLU A 100 -7.59 10.01 -6.40
CA GLU A 100 -6.59 9.24 -5.67
C GLU A 100 -7.07 7.82 -5.35
N GLU A 101 -6.12 6.87 -5.31
CA GLU A 101 -6.31 5.52 -4.78
C GLU A 101 -5.73 5.36 -3.37
N ALA A 102 -6.24 4.34 -2.68
CA ALA A 102 -5.59 3.78 -1.51
C ALA A 102 -4.53 2.77 -1.96
N VAL A 103 -3.26 3.05 -1.64
CA VAL A 103 -2.14 2.10 -1.89
C VAL A 103 -1.63 1.57 -0.57
N ILE A 104 -1.58 0.26 -0.44
CA ILE A 104 -1.19 -0.44 0.79
C ILE A 104 -0.03 -1.37 0.47
N ILE A 105 1.05 -1.29 1.25
CA ILE A 105 2.17 -2.23 1.17
C ILE A 105 2.30 -2.93 2.53
N LEU A 106 2.20 -4.26 2.52
CA LEU A 106 2.25 -5.11 3.71
C LEU A 106 3.47 -6.02 3.65
N GLN A 107 4.25 -6.09 4.73
CA GLN A 107 5.24 -7.15 4.85
C GLN A 107 4.51 -8.46 5.14
N THR A 108 4.74 -9.48 4.32
CA THR A 108 4.11 -10.80 4.40
C THR A 108 5.09 -11.92 4.79
N GLY A 109 6.38 -11.65 4.68
CA GLY A 109 7.44 -12.59 5.08
C GLY A 109 8.68 -11.86 5.59
N ARG A 110 9.28 -12.39 6.66
CA ARG A 110 10.54 -11.88 7.23
C ARG A 110 11.39 -13.01 7.78
N GLY A 111 12.68 -13.01 7.47
CA GLY A 111 13.64 -13.97 8.00
C GLY A 111 15.04 -13.77 7.41
N THR A 112 15.97 -14.64 7.78
CA THR A 112 17.30 -14.64 7.17
C THR A 112 17.18 -15.02 5.69
N GLY A 113 17.48 -14.09 4.79
CA GLY A 113 17.31 -14.29 3.35
C GLY A 113 15.85 -14.27 2.88
N LEU A 114 14.92 -13.82 3.72
CA LEU A 114 13.49 -13.70 3.40
C LEU A 114 12.99 -12.29 3.73
N ASP A 115 12.51 -11.56 2.73
CA ASP A 115 11.90 -10.24 2.92
C ASP A 115 10.83 -10.01 1.84
N ASN A 116 9.59 -10.35 2.18
CA ASN A 116 8.48 -10.32 1.24
C ASN A 116 7.45 -9.27 1.60
N TYR A 117 7.02 -8.53 0.59
CA TYR A 117 5.94 -7.59 0.64
C TYR A 117 4.90 -7.93 -0.42
N ASP A 118 3.64 -7.65 -0.09
CA ASP A 118 2.53 -7.55 -1.04
C ASP A 118 2.09 -6.09 -1.17
N ILE A 119 1.57 -5.74 -2.34
CA ILE A 119 0.99 -4.44 -2.63
C ILE A 119 -0.47 -4.59 -3.05
N HIS A 120 -1.31 -3.68 -2.57
CA HIS A 120 -2.71 -3.58 -2.93
C HIS A 120 -3.03 -2.14 -3.34
N VAL A 121 -3.77 -1.97 -4.43
CA VAL A 121 -4.28 -0.68 -4.90
C VAL A 121 -5.79 -0.76 -4.94
N VAL A 122 -6.46 0.20 -4.32
CA VAL A 122 -7.93 0.19 -4.16
C VAL A 122 -8.51 1.54 -4.58
N ASP A 123 -9.52 1.50 -5.45
CA ASP A 123 -10.23 2.68 -5.94
C ASP A 123 -11.20 3.28 -4.90
N GLN A 124 -11.80 4.43 -5.23
CA GLN A 124 -12.75 5.13 -4.37
C GLN A 124 -14.04 4.34 -4.07
N ASP A 125 -14.34 3.31 -4.87
CA ASP A 125 -15.46 2.39 -4.69
C ASP A 125 -15.07 1.09 -3.98
N LEU A 126 -13.89 1.09 -3.36
CA LEU A 126 -13.32 0.00 -2.60
C LEU A 126 -13.15 -1.27 -3.45
N GLN A 127 -12.96 -1.14 -4.77
CA GLN A 127 -12.56 -2.25 -5.63
C GLN A 127 -11.04 -2.28 -5.75
N GLU A 128 -10.50 -3.49 -5.70
CA GLU A 128 -9.06 -3.69 -5.82
C GLU A 128 -8.68 -3.68 -7.31
N ILE A 129 -7.75 -2.81 -7.67
CA ILE A 129 -7.16 -2.72 -8.99
C ILE A 129 -6.03 -3.75 -9.05
N LYS A 130 -6.06 -4.62 -10.06
CA LYS A 130 -5.08 -5.70 -10.19
C LYS A 130 -3.67 -5.13 -10.37
N VAL A 131 -2.73 -5.60 -9.54
CA VAL A 131 -1.29 -5.48 -9.75
C VAL A 131 -0.74 -6.90 -9.95
N PRO A 132 -0.13 -7.23 -11.11
CA PRO A 132 0.40 -8.58 -11.35
C PRO A 132 1.42 -8.97 -10.28
N HIS A 133 1.22 -10.15 -9.67
CA HIS A 133 2.15 -10.70 -8.70
C HIS A 133 3.46 -11.13 -9.37
N TYR A 134 4.54 -11.24 -8.60
CA TYR A 134 5.86 -11.53 -9.16
C TYR A 134 5.90 -12.90 -9.85
N GLU A 135 5.11 -13.89 -9.40
CA GLU A 135 5.00 -15.19 -10.06
C GLU A 135 4.45 -15.08 -11.48
N GLU A 136 3.43 -14.23 -11.69
CA GLU A 136 2.89 -13.95 -13.03
C GLU A 136 3.95 -13.31 -13.92
N ILE A 137 4.73 -12.37 -13.37
CA ILE A 137 5.79 -11.66 -14.10
C ILE A 137 6.92 -12.62 -14.48
N VAL A 138 7.39 -13.43 -13.54
CA VAL A 138 8.43 -14.43 -13.79
C VAL A 138 7.97 -15.39 -14.89
N ALA A 139 6.75 -15.92 -14.78
CA ALA A 139 6.22 -16.88 -15.74
C ALA A 139 6.01 -16.31 -17.16
N GLN A 140 5.68 -15.02 -17.28
CA GLN A 140 5.34 -14.40 -18.57
C GLN A 140 6.48 -13.62 -19.22
N HIS A 141 7.42 -13.11 -18.43
CA HIS A 141 8.39 -12.12 -18.87
C HIS A 141 9.83 -12.49 -18.58
N MET A 142 10.11 -13.59 -17.89
CA MET A 142 11.47 -13.96 -17.50
C MET A 142 11.85 -15.37 -17.96
N GLU A 143 13.02 -15.46 -18.55
CA GLU A 143 13.71 -16.71 -18.86
C GLU A 143 15.13 -16.61 -18.30
N SER A 144 15.68 -17.71 -17.82
CA SER A 144 17.05 -17.75 -17.30
C SER A 144 17.69 -19.12 -17.52
N ASN A 145 19.01 -19.10 -17.58
CA ASN A 145 19.85 -20.27 -17.62
C ASN A 145 21.14 -20.00 -16.82
N VAL A 146 21.48 -20.95 -15.95
CA VAL A 146 22.61 -20.90 -15.03
C VAL A 146 23.53 -22.07 -15.36
N VAL A 147 24.78 -21.77 -15.71
CA VAL A 147 25.78 -22.79 -16.09
C VAL A 147 27.05 -22.57 -15.29
N LYS A 148 27.57 -23.62 -14.67
CA LYS A 148 28.90 -23.59 -14.06
C LYS A 148 29.96 -23.55 -15.17
N LYS A 149 30.65 -22.42 -15.30
CA LYS A 149 31.69 -22.19 -16.34
C LYS A 149 33.01 -22.84 -15.95
N ASP A 150 33.35 -22.74 -14.67
CA ASP A 150 34.51 -23.35 -14.01
C ASP A 150 34.21 -23.58 -12.52
N PHE A 151 35.21 -23.96 -11.72
CA PHE A 151 35.00 -24.27 -10.30
C PHE A 151 34.44 -23.08 -9.48
N GLU A 152 34.73 -21.84 -9.89
CA GLU A 152 34.49 -20.62 -9.09
C GLU A 152 33.54 -19.64 -9.76
N THR A 153 32.98 -19.98 -10.93
CA THR A 153 32.22 -19.03 -11.74
C THR A 153 30.94 -19.66 -12.29
N LEU A 154 29.82 -18.99 -12.01
CA LEU A 154 28.56 -19.20 -12.70
C LEU A 154 28.46 -18.24 -13.87
N ASN A 155 28.06 -18.76 -15.03
CA ASN A 155 27.59 -17.97 -16.14
C ASN A 155 26.06 -17.92 -16.10
N ILE A 156 25.49 -16.72 -16.03
CA ILE A 156 24.06 -16.49 -15.93
C ILE A 156 23.62 -15.72 -17.17
N THR A 157 22.61 -16.26 -17.84
CA THR A 157 22.03 -15.72 -19.07
C THR A 157 20.52 -15.73 -18.98
N GLY A 158 19.87 -14.89 -19.77
CA GLY A 158 18.43 -14.99 -19.93
C GLY A 158 17.83 -13.82 -20.67
N ARG A 159 16.51 -13.72 -20.57
CA ARG A 159 15.72 -12.64 -21.13
C ARG A 159 14.72 -12.16 -20.10
N ALA A 160 14.62 -10.86 -19.93
CA ALA A 160 13.63 -10.21 -19.08
C ALA A 160 12.92 -9.12 -19.89
N PHE A 161 11.59 -9.23 -20.01
CA PHE A 161 10.76 -8.28 -20.74
C PHE A 161 11.29 -7.96 -22.15
N GLY A 162 11.68 -9.00 -22.89
CA GLY A 162 12.23 -8.89 -24.24
C GLY A 162 13.71 -8.48 -24.35
N LYS A 163 14.36 -8.09 -23.24
CA LYS A 163 15.77 -7.71 -23.21
C LYS A 163 16.65 -8.86 -22.72
N GLU A 164 17.72 -9.14 -23.44
CA GLU A 164 18.68 -10.17 -23.04
C GLU A 164 19.60 -9.64 -21.94
N TYR A 165 19.97 -10.50 -20.99
CA TYR A 165 20.97 -10.21 -19.97
C TYR A 165 21.99 -11.35 -19.90
N HIS A 166 23.21 -10.99 -19.51
CA HIS A 166 24.31 -11.93 -19.35
C HIS A 166 25.32 -11.37 -18.34
N PHE A 167 25.71 -12.18 -17.38
CA PHE A 167 26.76 -11.84 -16.42
C PHE A 167 27.42 -13.10 -15.85
N ASP A 168 28.65 -12.94 -15.38
CA ASP A 168 29.35 -13.95 -14.60
C ASP A 168 29.20 -13.61 -13.11
N TYR A 169 29.05 -14.63 -12.26
CA TYR A 169 28.99 -14.48 -10.80
C TYR A 169 30.02 -15.41 -10.14
N LYS A 170 30.79 -14.87 -9.19
CA LYS A 170 31.82 -15.63 -8.49
C LYS A 170 31.22 -16.38 -7.30
N ILE A 171 31.53 -17.66 -7.21
CA ILE A 171 31.07 -18.55 -6.14
C ILE A 171 32.27 -19.19 -5.44
N ASP A 172 32.04 -19.60 -4.20
CA ASP A 172 32.98 -20.45 -3.48
C ASP A 172 33.19 -21.76 -4.28
N PRO A 173 34.43 -22.17 -4.59
CA PRO A 173 34.68 -23.41 -5.31
C PRO A 173 34.17 -24.67 -4.62
N GLU A 174 33.99 -24.65 -3.29
CA GLU A 174 33.40 -25.75 -2.53
C GLU A 174 31.86 -25.83 -2.68
N LEU A 175 31.23 -24.81 -3.25
CA LEU A 175 29.78 -24.78 -3.44
C LEU A 175 29.36 -25.62 -4.65
N GLU A 176 28.61 -26.67 -4.36
CA GLU A 176 27.93 -27.49 -5.37
C GLU A 176 26.58 -26.86 -5.75
N ILE A 177 26.52 -26.31 -6.96
CA ILE A 177 25.29 -25.75 -7.53
C ILE A 177 24.77 -26.70 -8.60
N GLN A 178 23.52 -27.14 -8.46
CA GLN A 178 22.79 -27.96 -9.44
C GLN A 178 21.60 -27.23 -10.08
N GLN A 179 21.37 -25.99 -9.68
CA GLN A 179 20.27 -25.16 -10.16
C GLN A 179 20.64 -24.57 -11.54
N ASP A 180 19.78 -24.81 -12.53
CA ASP A 180 19.97 -24.43 -13.93
C ASP A 180 19.16 -23.20 -14.36
N GLN A 181 18.28 -22.69 -13.49
CA GLN A 181 17.51 -21.46 -13.70
C GLN A 181 17.56 -20.58 -12.45
N LEU A 182 17.40 -19.27 -12.57
CA LEU A 182 17.27 -18.39 -11.41
C LEU A 182 16.01 -18.70 -10.60
N GLY A 183 16.16 -18.70 -9.27
CA GLY A 183 15.07 -18.81 -8.32
C GLY A 183 14.63 -17.43 -7.83
N PHE A 184 13.33 -17.25 -7.62
CA PHE A 184 12.72 -15.98 -7.21
C PHE A 184 11.77 -16.19 -6.02
N GLY A 185 11.42 -15.10 -5.34
CA GLY A 185 10.41 -15.11 -4.26
C GLY A 185 10.96 -15.08 -2.84
N ALA A 186 12.28 -15.19 -2.64
CA ALA A 186 12.88 -15.02 -1.32
C ALA A 186 12.86 -13.56 -0.86
N ILE A 187 13.09 -12.62 -1.78
CA ILE A 187 13.02 -11.18 -1.50
C ILE A 187 12.15 -10.53 -2.58
N THR A 188 11.03 -9.94 -2.15
CA THR A 188 10.04 -9.25 -3.00
C THR A 188 9.68 -7.93 -2.32
N ILE A 189 10.30 -6.83 -2.73
CA ILE A 189 10.14 -5.54 -2.05
C ILE A 189 9.40 -4.57 -2.96
N TYR A 190 8.15 -4.26 -2.61
CA TYR A 190 7.39 -3.21 -3.26
C TYR A 190 7.65 -1.85 -2.63
N TYR A 191 7.67 -0.81 -3.46
CA TYR A 191 7.77 0.57 -3.03
C TYR A 191 7.15 1.50 -4.08
N ILE A 192 6.82 2.72 -3.65
CA ILE A 192 6.35 3.78 -4.54
C ILE A 192 7.47 4.78 -4.76
N GLU A 193 7.81 5.05 -6.01
CA GLU A 193 8.76 6.09 -6.40
C GLU A 193 8.23 6.84 -7.61
N ASN A 194 8.25 8.18 -7.55
CA ASN A 194 7.78 9.05 -8.64
C ASN A 194 6.36 8.68 -9.13
N GLN A 195 5.44 8.39 -8.20
CA GLN A 195 4.06 7.98 -8.48
C GLN A 195 3.94 6.70 -9.32
N ARG A 196 4.92 5.81 -9.20
CA ARG A 196 4.88 4.49 -9.84
C ARG A 196 5.13 3.40 -8.83
N ILE A 197 4.44 2.27 -9.03
CA ILE A 197 4.76 1.04 -8.32
C ILE A 197 6.08 0.52 -8.87
N LYS A 198 6.97 0.19 -7.94
CA LYS A 198 8.21 -0.50 -8.22
C LYS A 198 8.32 -1.75 -7.37
N LEU A 199 8.97 -2.77 -7.92
CA LEU A 199 9.28 -4.02 -7.25
C LEU A 199 10.77 -4.31 -7.44
N THR A 200 11.48 -4.54 -6.34
CA THR A 200 12.78 -5.20 -6.36
C THR A 200 12.57 -6.67 -6.07
N LEU A 201 12.93 -7.51 -7.04
CA LEU A 201 12.81 -8.95 -6.99
C LEU A 201 14.20 -9.58 -7.03
N ALA A 202 14.64 -10.16 -5.92
CA ALA A 202 15.96 -10.81 -5.89
C ALA A 202 15.93 -12.13 -6.65
N ALA A 203 16.90 -12.31 -7.53
CA ALA A 203 17.19 -13.55 -8.21
C ALA A 203 18.29 -14.31 -7.47
N SER A 204 18.08 -15.61 -7.30
CA SER A 204 18.98 -16.47 -6.54
C SER A 204 19.43 -17.68 -7.34
N VAL A 205 20.64 -18.13 -7.02
CA VAL A 205 21.12 -19.48 -7.25
C VAL A 205 21.36 -20.05 -5.86
N PHE A 206 20.39 -20.82 -5.34
CA PHE A 206 20.29 -21.08 -3.90
C PHE A 206 21.61 -21.63 -3.33
N PRO A 207 22.10 -21.09 -2.20
CA PRO A 207 21.47 -20.09 -1.33
C PRO A 207 21.88 -18.63 -1.62
N ILE A 208 22.49 -18.34 -2.76
CA ILE A 208 23.12 -17.06 -3.07
C ILE A 208 22.16 -16.17 -3.87
N ASN A 209 22.03 -14.91 -3.49
CA ASN A 209 21.43 -13.88 -4.35
C ASN A 209 22.48 -13.36 -5.34
N VAL A 210 22.15 -13.41 -6.62
CA VAL A 210 23.09 -13.16 -7.72
C VAL A 210 22.77 -11.90 -8.52
N ALA A 211 21.52 -11.45 -8.49
CA ALA A 211 21.06 -10.23 -9.16
C ALA A 211 19.76 -9.73 -8.54
N ASP A 212 19.50 -8.44 -8.69
CA ASP A 212 18.19 -7.84 -8.46
C ASP A 212 17.51 -7.53 -9.80
N PHE A 213 16.22 -7.82 -9.88
CA PHE A 213 15.37 -7.45 -10.99
C PHE A 213 14.49 -6.29 -10.51
N HIS A 214 14.67 -5.12 -11.11
CA HIS A 214 13.89 -3.93 -10.81
C HIS A 214 12.75 -3.81 -11.81
N ILE A 215 11.53 -4.01 -11.34
CA ILE A 215 10.32 -3.95 -12.13
C ILE A 215 9.62 -2.61 -11.88
N THR A 216 9.24 -1.94 -12.97
CA THR A 216 8.36 -0.76 -12.92
C THR A 216 7.03 -1.10 -13.57
N TYR A 217 5.95 -0.69 -12.92
CA TYR A 217 4.59 -0.88 -13.43
C TYR A 217 4.05 0.41 -14.03
N THR A 218 3.12 0.25 -14.96
CA THR A 218 2.26 1.32 -15.49
C THR A 218 0.81 0.89 -15.42
N PHE A 219 -0.11 1.85 -15.38
CA PHE A 219 -1.54 1.56 -15.45
C PHE A 219 -2.01 1.43 -16.91
N ASP A 220 -2.84 0.43 -17.20
CA ASP A 220 -3.53 0.24 -18.47
C ASP A 220 -5.00 0.62 -18.33
N HIS A 221 -5.35 1.85 -18.76
CA HIS A 221 -6.72 2.35 -18.71
C HIS A 221 -7.73 1.52 -19.53
N THR A 222 -7.27 0.75 -20.51
CA THR A 222 -8.17 -0.09 -21.33
C THR A 222 -8.63 -1.32 -20.55
N LYS A 223 -7.75 -1.87 -19.71
CA LYS A 223 -8.01 -3.06 -18.92
C LYS A 223 -8.38 -2.75 -17.46
N ASN A 224 -8.13 -1.53 -17.01
CA ASN A 224 -8.31 -1.10 -15.63
C ASN A 224 -7.45 -1.94 -14.65
N GLU A 225 -6.19 -2.18 -15.02
CA GLU A 225 -5.21 -2.91 -14.22
C GLU A 225 -3.80 -2.34 -14.41
N PHE A 226 -2.91 -2.60 -13.46
CA PHE A 226 -1.49 -2.35 -13.66
C PHE A 226 -0.86 -3.46 -14.52
N MET A 227 0.15 -3.10 -15.28
CA MET A 227 0.96 -4.01 -16.07
C MET A 227 2.44 -3.66 -15.95
N VAL A 228 3.30 -4.61 -16.29
CA VAL A 228 4.75 -4.38 -16.34
C VAL A 228 5.06 -3.43 -17.49
N ASP A 229 5.77 -2.34 -17.18
CA ASP A 229 6.30 -1.38 -18.16
C ASP A 229 7.76 -1.68 -18.49
N GLN A 230 8.53 -2.04 -17.47
CA GLN A 230 9.95 -2.26 -17.60
C GLN A 230 10.49 -3.27 -16.58
N ILE A 231 11.50 -4.02 -16.99
CA ILE A 231 12.36 -4.82 -16.11
C ILE A 231 13.82 -4.43 -16.39
N GLU A 232 14.55 -4.05 -15.35
CA GLU A 232 16.00 -3.86 -15.37
C GLU A 232 16.68 -4.93 -14.52
N VAL A 233 17.80 -5.46 -15.00
CA VAL A 233 18.56 -6.52 -14.30
C VAL A 233 19.86 -5.92 -13.80
N GLU A 234 20.10 -6.00 -12.50
CA GLU A 234 21.30 -5.51 -11.83
C GLU A 234 22.03 -6.68 -11.16
N PRO A 235 23.14 -7.18 -11.74
CA PRO A 235 23.97 -8.19 -11.10
C PRO A 235 24.53 -7.70 -9.77
N ILE A 236 24.45 -8.53 -8.73
CA ILE A 236 25.09 -8.23 -7.45
C ILE A 236 26.59 -8.46 -7.63
N GLN A 237 27.37 -7.38 -7.69
CA GLN A 237 28.83 -7.50 -7.77
C GLN A 237 29.41 -7.80 -6.38
N GLN A 238 30.34 -8.76 -6.33
CA GLN A 238 31.22 -8.98 -5.18
C GLN A 238 32.60 -8.39 -5.44
#